data_AF-A0A8X6FUC0-F1
#
_entry.id   AF-A0A8X6FUC0-F1
#
_cell.length_a   1.000
_cell.length_b   1.000
_cell.length_c   1.000
_cell.angle_alpha   90.00
_cell.angle_beta   90.00
_cell.angle_gamma   90.00
#
_symmetry.space_group_name_H-M   'P 1'
#
loop_
_entity.id
_entity.type
_entity.pdbx_description
1 polymer ?
#
loop_
_entity_poly.entity_id
_entity_poly.type
_entity_poly.pdbx_seq_one_letter_code
_entity_poly.pdbx_strand_id
1 'polypeptide(L)'
;MFVGWMVVTPLEQRADIKIAVLRGKKGMEWYSKFVEALGNNALPYRTVARWVGKFQQERMSTSDEQRSGRSLSVRTDLARAIIKQLMDENRQSRQQTKTARETHNKRIVMSNLCVLCCHSFAP
;
A
#
# COMPACT_ATOMS: atom_id res chain seq x y z
N MET A 1 52.78 1.14 -2.22
CA MET A 1 51.75 1.76 -1.36
C MET A 1 50.40 1.19 -1.78
N PHE A 2 49.95 0.12 -1.12
CA PHE A 2 48.61 -0.43 -1.35
C PHE A 2 47.62 0.42 -0.56
N VAL A 3 46.99 1.39 -1.23
CA VAL A 3 45.76 1.99 -0.71
C VAL A 3 44.73 0.87 -0.79
N GLY A 4 44.46 0.25 0.35
CA GLY A 4 43.49 -0.83 0.47
C GLY A 4 42.18 -0.42 -0.18
N TRP A 5 41.58 -1.35 -0.93
CA TRP A 5 40.29 -1.18 -1.58
C TRP A 5 39.22 -0.80 -0.56
N MET A 6 39.05 0.50 -0.31
CA MET A 6 37.89 1.02 0.40
C MET A 6 36.73 0.95 -0.58
N VAL A 7 35.99 -0.16 -0.53
CA VAL A 7 34.77 -0.34 -1.34
C VAL A 7 33.68 0.50 -0.70
N VAL A 8 33.41 1.67 -1.27
CA VAL A 8 32.32 2.53 -0.81
C VAL A 8 30.99 1.96 -1.29
N THR A 9 30.18 1.54 -0.33
CA THR A 9 28.86 0.96 -0.58
C THR A 9 27.89 2.01 -1.12
N PRO A 10 26.85 1.61 -1.88
CA PRO A 10 25.83 2.54 -2.35
C PRO A 10 25.13 3.33 -1.22
N LEU A 11 25.09 2.79 0.00
CA LEU A 11 24.49 3.46 1.16
C LEU A 11 25.37 4.60 1.65
N GLU A 12 26.68 4.38 1.75
CA GLU A 12 27.67 5.42 2.10
C GLU A 12 27.67 6.53 1.05
N GLN A 13 27.59 6.14 -0.23
CA GLN A 13 27.46 7.09 -1.33
C GLN A 13 26.21 7.98 -1.19
N ARG A 14 25.05 7.42 -0.79
CA ARG A 14 23.82 8.19 -0.53
C ARG A 14 23.93 9.10 0.70
N ALA A 15 24.65 8.67 1.73
CA ALA A 15 24.89 9.48 2.92
C ALA A 15 25.71 10.74 2.57
N ASP A 16 26.71 10.60 1.71
CA ASP A 16 27.48 11.76 1.25
C ASP A 16 26.65 12.70 0.36
N ILE A 17 25.78 12.16 -0.52
CA ILE A 17 24.78 12.98 -1.25
C ILE A 17 23.92 13.79 -0.28
N LYS A 18 23.44 13.16 0.80
CA LYS A 18 22.61 13.84 1.81
C LYS A 18 23.35 15.01 2.46
N ILE A 19 24.62 14.82 2.83
CA ILE A 19 25.46 15.90 3.38
C ILE A 19 25.69 17.00 2.33
N ALA A 20 25.90 16.63 1.07
CA ALA A 20 26.11 17.60 -0.02
C ALA A 20 24.86 18.47 -0.27
N VAL A 21 23.67 17.89 -0.21
CA VAL A 21 22.39 18.63 -0.33
C VAL A 21 22.20 19.58 0.86
N LEU A 22 22.50 19.15 2.08
CA LEU A 22 22.45 20.04 3.27
C LEU A 22 23.42 21.22 3.16
N ARG A 23 24.56 21.03 2.49
CA ARG A 23 25.55 22.08 2.23
C ARG A 23 25.15 23.04 1.10
N GLY A 24 24.00 22.84 0.45
CA GLY A 24 23.51 23.71 -0.63
C GLY A 24 24.34 23.67 -1.91
N LYS A 25 25.18 22.64 -2.11
CA LYS A 25 26.05 22.53 -3.29
C LYS A 25 25.29 22.01 -4.51
N LYS A 26 25.71 22.44 -5.71
CA LYS A 26 25.13 21.98 -6.98
C LYS A 26 25.52 20.52 -7.24
N GLY A 27 24.54 19.69 -7.61
CA GLY A 27 24.73 18.24 -7.81
C GLY A 27 25.78 17.84 -8.86
N MET A 28 26.06 18.71 -9.84
CA MET A 28 27.03 18.45 -10.91
C MET A 28 28.49 18.50 -10.43
N GLU A 29 28.82 19.45 -9.55
CA GLU A 29 30.17 19.59 -8.99
C GLU A 29 30.52 18.39 -8.10
N TRP A 30 29.53 17.88 -7.36
CA TRP A 30 29.70 16.73 -6.50
C TRP A 30 29.79 15.43 -7.30
N TYR A 31 28.98 15.26 -8.35
CA TYR A 31 29.06 14.10 -9.23
C TYR A 31 30.44 13.94 -9.86
N SER A 32 31.06 15.04 -10.29
CA SER A 32 32.40 15.03 -10.87
C SER A 32 33.44 14.52 -9.87
N LYS A 33 33.38 14.98 -8.61
CA LYS A 33 34.24 14.50 -7.52
C LYS A 33 34.00 13.03 -7.18
N PHE A 34 32.76 12.57 -7.33
CA PHE A 34 32.39 11.19 -7.09
C PHE A 34 32.99 10.24 -8.12
N VAL A 35 32.95 10.63 -9.39
CA VAL A 35 33.57 9.87 -10.48
C VAL A 35 35.09 9.88 -10.36
N GLU A 36 35.69 11.01 -9.95
CA GLU A 36 37.13 11.09 -9.71
C GLU A 36 37.60 10.14 -8.59
N ALA A 37 36.83 10.05 -7.49
CA ALA A 37 37.18 9.23 -6.33
C ALA A 37 36.85 7.73 -6.50
N LEU A 38 35.70 7.41 -7.11
CA LEU A 38 35.16 6.04 -7.14
C LEU A 38 35.23 5.39 -8.52
N GLY A 39 35.49 6.17 -9.59
CA GLY A 39 35.52 5.68 -10.96
C GLY A 39 34.26 4.89 -11.31
N ASN A 40 34.45 3.65 -11.74
CA ASN A 40 33.37 2.73 -12.14
C ASN A 40 32.47 2.28 -10.97
N ASN A 41 32.90 2.47 -9.72
CA ASN A 41 32.10 2.14 -8.53
C ASN A 41 31.15 3.27 -8.13
N ALA A 42 31.22 4.43 -8.79
CA ALA A 42 30.35 5.56 -8.53
C ALA A 42 28.90 5.25 -8.95
N LEU A 43 27.93 5.73 -8.17
CA LEU A 43 26.54 5.72 -8.58
C LEU A 43 26.36 6.49 -9.91
N PRO A 44 25.56 5.97 -10.85
CA PRO A 44 25.29 6.68 -12.11
C PRO A 44 24.55 7.99 -11.84
N TYR A 45 24.81 9.01 -12.67
CA TYR A 45 24.25 10.36 -12.51
C TYR A 45 22.74 10.39 -12.27
N ARG A 46 21.97 9.59 -13.04
CA ARG A 46 20.52 9.40 -12.88
C ARG A 46 20.13 9.08 -11.43
N THR A 47 20.87 8.18 -10.79
CA THR A 47 20.59 7.74 -9.43
C THR A 47 20.93 8.85 -8.44
N VAL A 48 22.04 9.56 -8.66
CA VAL A 48 22.43 10.72 -7.85
C VAL A 48 21.35 11.81 -7.92
N ALA A 49 20.92 12.19 -9.12
CA ALA A 49 19.86 13.19 -9.33
C ALA A 49 18.54 12.80 -8.64
N ARG A 50 18.15 11.52 -8.71
CA ARG A 50 16.97 11.00 -8.00
C ARG A 50 17.10 11.16 -6.49
N TRP A 51 18.27 10.86 -5.91
CA TRP A 51 18.51 11.02 -4.46
C TRP A 51 18.56 12.48 -4.04
N VAL A 52 19.19 13.34 -4.83
CA VAL A 52 19.19 14.79 -4.61
C VAL A 52 17.76 15.32 -4.53
N GLY A 53 16.90 14.97 -5.49
CA GLY A 53 15.49 15.37 -5.46
C GLY A 53 14.73 14.84 -4.24
N LYS A 54 15.00 13.61 -3.80
CA LYS A 54 14.41 13.06 -2.56
C LYS A 54 14.83 13.85 -1.32
N PHE A 55 16.12 14.18 -1.19
CA PHE A 55 16.62 14.92 -0.04
C PHE A 55 16.17 16.38 -0.01
N GLN A 56 15.97 17.01 -1.17
CA GLN A 56 15.35 18.34 -1.29
C GLN A 56 13.88 18.34 -0.85
N GLN A 57 13.17 17.22 -1.01
CA GLN A 57 11.79 17.03 -0.53
C GLN A 57 11.74 16.58 0.95
N GLU A 58 12.78 16.86 1.74
CA GLU A 58 12.91 16.52 3.17
C GLU A 58 12.82 15.02 3.52
N ARG A 59 12.89 14.13 2.54
CA ARG A 59 12.96 12.68 2.81
C ARG A 59 14.36 12.33 3.32
N MET A 60 14.54 12.38 4.64
CA MET A 60 15.84 12.19 5.30
C MET A 60 16.37 10.75 5.32
N SER A 61 15.60 9.76 4.88
CA SER A 61 16.05 8.37 4.86
C SER A 61 17.00 8.11 3.69
N THR A 62 18.15 7.50 3.98
CA THR A 62 19.12 7.00 2.97
C THR A 62 18.80 5.58 2.50
N SER A 63 17.89 4.90 3.21
CA SER A 63 17.43 3.56 2.86
C SER A 63 16.38 3.61 1.75
N ASP A 64 16.28 2.53 0.98
CA ASP A 64 15.15 2.36 0.08
C ASP A 64 13.86 2.26 0.91
N GLU A 65 12.85 3.05 0.55
CA GLU A 65 11.52 2.88 1.11
C GLU A 65 11.01 1.47 0.81
N GLN A 66 10.26 0.91 1.75
CA GLN A 66 9.61 -0.37 1.55
C GLN A 66 8.79 -0.30 0.26
N ARG A 67 9.14 -1.14 -0.72
CA ARG A 67 8.40 -1.23 -1.98
C ARG A 67 6.94 -1.51 -1.63
N SER A 68 6.02 -0.77 -2.24
CA SER A 68 4.58 -1.03 -2.13
C SER A 68 4.24 -2.37 -2.80
N GLY A 69 4.53 -3.47 -2.10
CA GLY A 69 4.05 -4.81 -2.39
C GLY A 69 2.90 -5.18 -1.45
N ARG A 70 2.48 -6.45 -1.49
CA ARG A 70 1.40 -6.99 -0.65
C ARG A 70 1.62 -6.60 0.82
N SER A 71 0.63 -5.97 1.44
CA SER A 71 0.74 -5.47 2.81
C SER A 71 1.11 -6.59 3.79
N LEU A 72 2.08 -6.32 4.67
CA LEU A 72 2.48 -7.26 5.73
C LEU A 72 1.34 -7.52 6.73
N SER A 73 0.30 -6.69 6.76
CA SER A 73 -0.86 -6.83 7.64
C SER A 73 -1.67 -8.10 7.42
N VAL A 74 -1.58 -8.74 6.24
CA VAL A 74 -2.29 -10.01 5.94
C VAL A 74 -1.61 -11.22 6.61
N ARG A 75 -0.41 -11.05 7.18
CA ARG A 75 0.35 -12.17 7.78
C ARG A 75 0.00 -12.47 9.23
N THR A 76 -0.67 -11.57 9.94
CA THR A 76 -1.06 -11.80 11.34
C THR A 76 -2.36 -12.62 11.39
N ASP A 77 -2.36 -13.71 12.16
CA ASP A 77 -3.54 -14.59 12.28
C ASP A 77 -4.78 -13.86 12.80
N LEU A 78 -4.58 -12.85 13.66
CA LEU A 78 -5.64 -11.94 14.11
C LEU A 78 -6.31 -11.20 12.95
N ALA A 79 -5.54 -10.64 12.02
CA ALA A 79 -6.09 -9.92 10.88
C ALA A 79 -6.88 -10.85 9.96
N ARG A 80 -6.42 -12.10 9.80
CA ARG A 80 -7.13 -13.13 9.04
C ARG A 80 -8.44 -13.53 9.71
N ALA A 81 -8.43 -13.67 11.04
CA ALA A 81 -9.62 -13.98 11.82
C ALA A 81 -10.68 -12.87 11.73
N ILE A 82 -10.28 -11.60 11.88
CA ILE A 82 -11.18 -10.44 11.75
C ILE A 82 -11.78 -10.39 10.34
N ILE A 83 -10.97 -10.53 9.29
CA ILE A 83 -11.47 -10.52 7.91
C ILE A 83 -12.45 -11.66 7.68
N LYS A 84 -12.17 -12.87 8.20
CA LYS A 84 -13.07 -14.02 8.08
C LYS A 84 -14.40 -13.76 8.79
N GLN A 85 -14.37 -13.24 10.01
CA GLN A 85 -15.55 -12.92 10.78
C GLN A 85 -16.43 -11.89 10.06
N LEU A 86 -15.85 -10.80 9.55
CA LEU A 86 -16.58 -9.79 8.78
C LEU A 86 -17.23 -10.36 7.51
N MET A 87 -16.56 -11.30 6.83
CA MET A 87 -17.13 -11.97 5.65
C MET A 87 -18.31 -12.87 6.04
N ASP A 88 -18.18 -13.62 7.12
CA ASP A 88 -19.22 -14.54 7.61
C ASP A 88 -20.46 -13.77 8.10
N GLU A 89 -20.27 -12.68 8.85
CA GLU A 89 -21.34 -11.77 9.27
C GLU A 89 -22.07 -11.17 8.06
N ASN A 90 -21.34 -10.64 7.07
CA ASN A 90 -21.94 -10.11 5.85
C ASN A 90 -22.75 -11.18 5.08
N ARG A 91 -22.26 -12.42 5.04
CA ARG A 91 -22.97 -13.54 4.41
C ARG A 91 -24.28 -13.85 5.14
N GLN A 92 -24.25 -13.87 6.47
CA GLN A 92 -25.43 -14.11 7.31
C GLN A 92 -26.48 -13.00 7.15
N SER A 93 -26.08 -11.73 7.21
CA SER A 93 -26.99 -10.60 7.01
C SER A 93 -27.65 -10.62 5.62
N ARG A 94 -26.89 -10.98 4.58
CA ARG A 94 -27.43 -11.16 3.22
C ARG A 94 -28.43 -12.31 3.13
N GLN A 95 -28.23 -13.39 3.89
CA GLN A 95 -29.17 -14.51 3.89
C GLN A 95 -30.45 -14.15 4.66
N GLN A 96 -30.34 -13.50 5.81
CA GLN A 96 -31.49 -13.06 6.61
C GLN A 96 -32.39 -12.08 5.85
N THR A 97 -31.79 -11.14 5.11
CA THR A 97 -32.55 -10.20 4.29
C THR A 97 -33.29 -10.89 3.13
N LYS A 98 -32.69 -11.92 2.51
CA LYS A 98 -33.36 -12.74 1.49
C LYS A 98 -34.54 -13.51 2.06
N THR A 99 -34.34 -14.19 3.20
CA THR A 99 -35.41 -14.97 3.83
C THR A 99 -36.55 -14.08 4.34
N ALA A 100 -36.23 -12.91 4.92
CA ALA A 100 -37.23 -11.93 5.35
C ALA A 100 -38.07 -11.38 4.19
N ARG A 101 -37.45 -11.10 3.03
CA ARG A 101 -38.17 -10.70 1.82
C ARG A 101 -39.09 -11.81 1.31
N GLU A 102 -38.61 -13.06 1.31
CA GLU A 102 -39.40 -14.19 0.86
C GLU A 102 -40.59 -14.48 1.76
N THR A 103 -40.41 -14.42 3.09
CA THR A 103 -41.53 -14.60 4.04
C THR A 103 -42.54 -13.46 3.95
N HIS A 104 -42.07 -12.22 3.75
CA HIS A 104 -42.94 -11.07 3.53
C HIS A 104 -43.77 -11.22 2.24
N ASN A 105 -43.14 -11.63 1.14
CA ASN A 105 -43.84 -11.88 -0.13
C ASN A 105 -44.88 -12.99 0.02
N LYS A 106 -44.54 -14.10 0.69
CA LYS A 106 -45.51 -15.18 0.97
C LYS A 106 -46.70 -14.70 1.80
N ARG A 107 -46.47 -13.83 2.80
CA ARG A 107 -47.56 -13.22 3.60
C ARG A 107 -48.45 -12.32 2.75
N ILE A 108 -47.88 -11.49 1.88
CA ILE A 108 -48.66 -10.64 0.96
C ILE A 108 -49.54 -11.51 0.06
N VAL A 109 -48.95 -12.52 -0.58
CA VAL A 109 -49.68 -13.43 -1.47
C VAL A 109 -50.82 -14.14 -0.72
N MET A 110 -50.55 -14.67 0.48
CA MET A 110 -51.56 -15.32 1.31
C MET A 110 -52.68 -14.36 1.73
N SER A 111 -52.32 -13.11 2.10
CA SER A 111 -53.30 -12.08 2.45
C SER A 111 -54.19 -11.71 1.26
N ASN A 112 -53.59 -11.53 0.07
CA ASN A 112 -54.35 -11.22 -1.14
C ASN A 112 -55.29 -12.37 -1.53
N LEU A 113 -54.84 -13.62 -1.39
CA LEU A 113 -55.66 -14.81 -1.63
C LEU A 113 -56.86 -14.88 -0.67
N CYS A 114 -56.65 -14.52 0.60
CA CYS A 114 -57.71 -14.46 1.60
C CYS A 114 -58.77 -13.40 1.26
N VAL A 115 -58.34 -12.19 0.87
CA VAL A 115 -59.25 -11.10 0.45
C VAL A 115 -60.08 -11.51 -0.78
N LEU A 116 -59.45 -12.13 -1.77
CA LEU A 116 -60.14 -12.67 -2.96
C LEU A 116 -61.17 -13.74 -2.58
N CYS A 117 -60.84 -14.64 -1.66
CA CYS A 117 -61.76 -15.67 -1.19
C CYS A 117 -62.95 -15.07 -0.43
N CYS A 118 -62.71 -14.05 0.40
CA CYS A 118 -63.77 -13.34 1.12
C CYS A 118 -64.73 -12.57 0.21
N HIS A 119 -64.26 -12.00 -0.91
CA HIS A 119 -65.14 -11.35 -1.90
C HIS A 119 -65.96 -12.35 -2.73
N SER A 120 -65.45 -13.54 -2.97
CA SER A 120 -66.18 -14.60 -3.70
C SER A 120 -67.22 -15.34 -2.86
N PHE A 121 -67.22 -15.18 -1.53
CA PHE A 121 -68.13 -15.84 -0.59
C PHE A 121 -69.09 -14.87 0.13
N ALA A 122 -69.11 -13.59 -0.26
CA ALA A 122 -70.11 -12.64 0.20
C ALA A 122 -71.43 -12.86 -0.58
N PRO A 123 -72.59 -12.97 0.11
CA PRO A 123 -73.88 -13.31 -0.50
C PRO A 123 -74.45 -12.23 -1.42
#